data_AF-A0A933VR89-F1
#
_entry.id   AF-A0A933VR89-F1
#
_cell.length_a   1.000
_cell.length_b   1.000
_cell.length_c   1.000
_cell.angle_alpha   90.00
_cell.angle_beta   90.00
_cell.angle_gamma   90.00
#
_symmetry.space_group_name_H-M   'P 1'
#
loop_
_entity.id
_entity.type
_entity.pdbx_description
1 polymer ?
#
loop_
_entity_poly.entity_id
_entity_poly.type
_entity_poly.pdbx_seq_one_letter_code
_entity_poly.pdbx_strand_id
1 'polypeptide(L)'
;MANTINNAGRGAAGPGSASRIGATKPPKRYVGQKNLLNDGIQKPSGEEEKYFVRDDLMKLRKFEEERKVRIETEEKEHARQIHYRKCPKCYGDLVETIFKKKVKIDKCVECNGVWLDNGELEILAGHEESFLTSFLSHLIGRGKSI
;
A
#
# COMPACT_ATOMS: atom_id res chain seq x y z
N MET A 1 -37.22 -12.56 41.87
CA MET A 1 -36.32 -12.03 42.92
C MET A 1 -34.90 -12.11 42.38
N ALA A 2 -34.21 -10.95 42.40
CA ALA A 2 -32.78 -10.74 42.15
C ALA A 2 -32.14 -11.43 40.92
N ASN A 3 -32.09 -10.69 39.82
CA ASN A 3 -31.04 -10.81 38.81
C ASN A 3 -29.79 -10.06 39.31
N THR A 4 -28.66 -10.76 39.36
CA THR A 4 -27.30 -10.26 39.64
C THR A 4 -26.40 -11.17 38.79
N ILE A 5 -25.40 -10.79 38.00
CA ILE A 5 -24.46 -9.67 37.87
C ILE A 5 -23.94 -9.83 36.40
N ASN A 6 -23.85 -8.85 35.51
CA ASN A 6 -22.68 -7.99 35.28
C ASN A 6 -22.91 -7.18 33.99
N ASN A 7 -23.13 -5.87 34.13
CA ASN A 7 -22.98 -4.89 33.05
C ASN A 7 -21.63 -4.22 33.24
N ALA A 8 -20.62 -4.66 32.48
CA ALA A 8 -19.37 -3.92 32.34
C ALA A 8 -19.59 -2.79 31.32
N GLY A 9 -19.60 -1.57 31.83
CA GLY A 9 -19.77 -0.35 31.04
C GLY A 9 -18.66 -0.18 30.00
N ARG A 10 -19.09 0.20 28.79
CA ARG A 10 -18.22 0.71 27.74
C ARG A 10 -17.73 2.09 28.16
N GLY A 11 -16.45 2.16 28.53
CA GLY A 11 -15.71 3.40 28.68
C GLY A 11 -14.30 3.19 28.13
N ALA A 12 -14.12 3.41 26.83
CA ALA A 12 -12.79 3.47 26.24
C ALA A 12 -12.52 4.94 25.88
N ALA A 13 -11.76 5.60 26.77
CA ALA A 13 -11.12 6.86 26.51
C ALA A 13 -10.24 6.74 25.25
N GLY A 14 -10.41 7.66 24.31
CA GLY A 14 -9.49 7.78 23.17
C GLY A 14 -8.09 8.20 23.65
N PRO A 15 -7.00 7.69 23.06
CA PRO A 15 -5.68 8.20 23.35
C PRO A 15 -5.48 9.51 22.59
N GLY A 16 -5.99 10.60 23.17
CA GLY A 16 -5.46 11.93 22.95
C GLY A 16 -4.18 12.10 23.77
N SER A 17 -3.02 11.75 23.20
CA SER A 17 -1.74 12.26 23.66
C SER A 17 -1.14 13.13 22.56
N ALA A 18 -1.21 14.44 22.78
CA ALA A 18 -0.47 15.41 22.01
C ALA A 18 1.03 15.14 22.21
N SER A 19 1.62 14.34 21.32
CA SER A 19 3.07 14.26 21.24
C SER A 19 3.54 15.57 20.61
N ARG A 20 4.06 16.46 21.45
CA ARG A 20 4.86 17.61 21.02
C ARG A 20 6.08 17.08 20.28
N ILE A 21 5.94 16.85 18.98
CA ILE A 21 7.09 16.66 18.10
C ILE A 21 7.78 18.02 18.10
N GLY A 22 8.90 18.09 18.82
CA GLY A 22 9.69 19.30 18.94
C GLY A 22 9.94 19.88 17.56
N ALA A 23 9.69 21.18 17.41
CA ALA A 23 10.12 21.93 16.24
C ALA A 23 11.62 21.67 16.06
N THR A 24 11.99 20.82 15.10
CA THR A 24 13.36 20.76 14.62
C THR A 24 13.64 22.16 14.10
N LYS A 25 14.49 22.89 14.82
CA LYS A 25 14.85 24.27 14.48
C LYS A 25 15.15 24.33 12.99
N PRO A 26 14.63 25.34 12.25
CA PRO A 26 15.04 25.54 10.88
C PRO A 26 16.57 25.58 10.84
N PRO A 27 17.23 24.99 9.82
CA PRO A 27 18.67 25.05 9.73
C PRO A 27 19.09 26.51 9.84
N LYS A 28 20.00 26.78 10.77
CA LYS A 28 20.48 28.14 11.02
C LYS A 28 20.91 28.73 9.68
N ARG A 29 20.33 29.88 9.29
CA ARG A 29 20.94 30.74 8.26
C ARG A 29 22.40 30.87 8.66
N TYR A 30 23.31 30.45 7.78
CA TYR A 30 24.73 30.56 8.01
C TYR A 30 25.10 32.05 7.95
N VAL A 31 24.89 32.75 9.07
CA VAL A 31 25.40 34.08 9.31
C VAL A 31 26.70 33.87 10.10
N GLY A 32 27.81 34.11 9.41
CA GLY A 32 29.14 33.78 9.89
C GLY A 32 29.54 34.48 11.19
N GLN A 33 30.17 33.72 12.08
CA GLN A 33 31.07 34.13 13.17
C GLN A 33 31.82 32.85 13.60
N LYS A 34 33.14 32.76 13.82
CA LYS A 34 34.34 33.61 13.69
C LYS A 34 35.54 32.62 13.67
N ASN A 35 36.68 33.07 13.15
CA ASN A 35 37.98 32.38 13.11
C ASN A 35 38.31 31.53 14.35
N LEU A 36 38.56 30.24 14.14
CA LEU A 36 39.41 29.36 14.93
C LEU A 36 40.04 28.37 13.95
N LEU A 37 41.37 28.29 13.98
CA LEU A 37 42.28 27.49 13.14
C LEU A 37 42.73 28.15 11.84
N ASN A 38 43.90 28.75 11.96
CA ASN A 38 44.81 29.10 10.90
C ASN A 38 45.49 27.81 10.41
N ASP A 39 44.72 26.90 9.81
CA ASP A 39 45.27 25.78 9.05
C ASP A 39 45.21 26.19 7.59
N GLY A 40 46.34 26.15 6.89
CA GLY A 40 46.50 26.59 5.50
C GLY A 40 45.74 25.76 4.46
N ILE A 41 44.48 25.43 4.74
CA ILE A 41 43.53 24.83 3.83
C ILE A 41 43.19 25.93 2.83
N GLN A 42 43.85 25.88 1.69
CA GLN A 42 43.49 26.72 0.55
C GLN A 42 41.99 26.55 0.34
N LYS A 43 41.24 27.66 0.37
CA LYS A 43 39.84 27.64 -0.03
C LYS A 43 39.84 27.04 -1.44
N PRO A 44 39.18 25.89 -1.63
CA PRO A 44 39.25 25.25 -2.92
C PRO A 44 38.84 26.16 -4.07
N SER A 45 39.47 25.97 -5.22
CA SER A 45 39.10 26.69 -6.45
C SER A 45 37.60 26.51 -6.71
N GLY A 46 36.98 27.43 -7.45
CA GLY A 46 35.54 27.38 -7.74
C GLY A 46 35.04 26.09 -8.42
N GLU A 47 35.92 25.12 -8.72
CA GLU A 47 35.58 23.78 -9.18
C GLU A 47 35.16 22.83 -8.05
N GLU A 48 35.80 22.87 -6.89
CA GLU A 48 35.39 22.03 -5.75
C GLU A 48 34.04 22.53 -5.18
N GLU A 49 33.80 23.85 -5.16
CA GLU A 49 32.47 24.40 -4.80
C GLU A 49 31.37 23.89 -5.75
N LYS A 50 31.62 23.82 -7.07
CA LYS A 50 30.68 23.24 -8.05
C LYS A 50 30.47 21.75 -7.84
N TYR A 51 31.51 21.02 -7.42
CA TYR A 51 31.43 19.60 -7.10
C TYR A 51 30.50 19.37 -5.91
N PHE A 52 30.68 20.11 -4.81
CA PHE A 52 29.82 19.99 -3.63
C PHE A 52 28.36 20.33 -3.94
N VAL A 53 28.09 21.36 -4.74
CA VAL A 53 26.71 21.68 -5.19
C VAL A 53 26.10 20.55 -6.01
N ARG A 54 26.85 19.95 -6.94
CA ARG A 54 26.35 18.83 -7.76
C ARG A 54 26.03 17.61 -6.89
N ASP A 55 26.92 17.29 -5.95
CA ASP A 55 26.76 16.16 -5.03
C ASP A 55 25.55 16.36 -4.11
N ASP A 56 25.38 17.56 -3.54
CA ASP A 56 24.21 17.91 -2.73
C ASP A 56 22.91 17.79 -3.51
N LEU A 57 22.88 18.29 -4.76
CA LEU A 57 21.72 18.15 -5.64
C LEU A 57 21.42 16.68 -5.97
N MET A 58 22.45 15.87 -6.20
CA MET A 58 22.29 14.44 -6.46
C MET A 58 21.71 13.71 -5.24
N LYS A 59 22.25 13.98 -4.05
CA LYS A 59 21.75 13.44 -2.77
C LYS A 59 20.29 13.83 -2.54
N LEU A 60 19.95 15.11 -2.72
CA LEU A 60 18.57 15.58 -2.57
C LEU A 60 17.61 14.88 -3.53
N ARG A 61 17.96 14.75 -4.82
CA ARG A 61 17.15 14.01 -5.80
C ARG A 61 16.94 12.56 -5.39
N LYS A 62 17.99 11.88 -4.96
CA LYS A 62 17.93 10.49 -4.49
C LYS A 62 17.00 10.36 -3.29
N PHE A 63 17.13 11.23 -2.28
CA PHE A 63 16.25 11.21 -1.11
C PHE A 63 14.78 11.48 -1.47
N GLU A 64 14.51 12.39 -2.41
CA GLU A 64 13.16 12.65 -2.89
C GLU A 64 12.57 11.43 -3.62
N GLU A 65 13.36 10.77 -4.46
CA GLU A 65 12.95 9.57 -5.19
C GLU A 65 12.68 8.40 -4.24
N GLU A 66 13.60 8.13 -3.31
CA GLU A 66 13.40 7.12 -2.27
C GLU A 66 12.14 7.41 -1.43
N ARG A 67 11.91 8.67 -1.08
CA ARG A 67 10.70 9.06 -0.33
C ARG A 67 9.43 8.86 -1.16
N LYS A 68 9.44 9.20 -2.45
CA LYS A 68 8.31 8.99 -3.35
C LYS A 68 8.01 7.51 -3.52
N VAL A 69 9.03 6.70 -3.77
CA VAL A 69 8.88 5.24 -3.89
C VAL A 69 8.30 4.67 -2.60
N ARG A 70 8.82 5.06 -1.43
CA ARG A 70 8.30 4.59 -0.14
C ARG A 70 6.81 4.92 0.04
N ILE A 71 6.42 6.17 -0.20
CA ILE A 71 5.02 6.60 -0.09
C ILE A 71 4.14 5.80 -1.06
N GLU A 72 4.55 5.67 -2.32
CA GLU A 72 3.78 4.92 -3.33
C GLU A 72 3.63 3.44 -2.96
N THR A 73 4.68 2.82 -2.42
CA THR A 73 4.60 1.43 -1.95
C THR A 73 3.65 1.26 -0.78
N GLU A 74 3.73 2.16 0.22
CA GLU A 74 2.85 2.14 1.41
C GLU A 74 1.38 2.35 1.00
N GLU A 75 1.10 3.29 0.09
CA GLU A 75 -0.24 3.54 -0.44
C GLU A 75 -0.79 2.33 -1.20
N LYS A 76 0.01 1.71 -2.07
CA LYS A 76 -0.38 0.51 -2.81
C LYS A 76 -0.66 -0.67 -1.88
N GLU A 77 0.17 -0.87 -0.87
CA GLU A 77 -0.04 -1.94 0.12
C GLU A 77 -1.30 -1.70 0.95
N HIS A 78 -1.53 -0.46 1.39
CA HIS A 78 -2.74 -0.09 2.10
C HIS A 78 -4.00 -0.30 1.25
N ALA A 79 -3.96 0.08 -0.03
CA ALA A 79 -5.06 -0.18 -0.96
C ALA A 79 -5.32 -1.69 -1.13
N ARG A 80 -4.27 -2.50 -1.32
CA ARG A 80 -4.40 -3.97 -1.39
C ARG A 80 -5.06 -4.54 -0.14
N GLN A 81 -4.68 -4.04 1.04
CA GLN A 81 -5.26 -4.50 2.32
C GLN A 81 -6.75 -4.14 2.44
N ILE A 82 -7.14 -2.91 2.09
CA ILE A 82 -8.55 -2.47 2.13
C ILE A 82 -9.44 -3.35 1.25
N HIS A 83 -8.95 -3.70 0.07
CA HIS A 83 -9.71 -4.50 -0.90
C HIS A 83 -9.57 -6.03 -0.70
N TYR A 84 -8.67 -6.47 0.19
CA TYR A 84 -8.41 -7.89 0.41
C TYR A 84 -9.66 -8.60 0.97
N ARG A 85 -10.09 -9.67 0.28
CA ARG A 85 -11.31 -10.44 0.59
C ARG A 85 -12.61 -9.62 0.62
N LYS A 86 -12.65 -8.51 -0.13
CA LYS A 86 -13.87 -7.71 -0.34
C LYS A 86 -14.46 -7.95 -1.72
N CYS A 87 -15.79 -8.03 -1.78
CA CYS A 87 -16.49 -8.14 -3.04
C CYS A 87 -16.40 -6.82 -3.82
N PRO A 88 -15.87 -6.77 -5.05
CA PRO A 88 -15.81 -5.53 -5.83
C PRO A 88 -17.17 -5.05 -6.35
N LYS A 89 -18.23 -5.86 -6.26
CA LYS A 89 -19.59 -5.45 -6.65
C LYS A 89 -20.30 -4.65 -5.56
N CYS A 90 -20.21 -5.10 -4.31
CA CYS A 90 -21.00 -4.55 -3.20
C CYS A 90 -20.18 -4.23 -1.94
N TYR A 91 -18.87 -4.46 -1.94
CA TYR A 91 -17.95 -4.26 -0.82
C TYR A 91 -18.17 -5.16 0.41
N GLY A 92 -19.13 -6.08 0.38
CA GLY A 92 -19.32 -7.11 1.41
C GLY A 92 -18.16 -8.10 1.52
N ASP A 93 -18.09 -8.80 2.65
CA ASP A 93 -17.05 -9.79 2.92
C ASP A 93 -17.18 -11.04 2.04
N LEU A 94 -16.02 -11.55 1.58
CA LEU A 94 -15.89 -12.85 0.92
C LEU A 94 -15.56 -13.93 1.94
N VAL A 95 -16.32 -15.00 1.93
CA VAL A 95 -16.17 -16.15 2.82
C VAL A 95 -15.82 -17.39 2.02
N GLU A 96 -14.72 -18.05 2.39
CA GLU A 96 -14.30 -19.30 1.79
C GLU A 96 -15.33 -20.41 2.10
N THR A 97 -15.83 -21.06 1.06
CA THR A 97 -16.82 -22.14 1.14
C THR A 97 -16.37 -23.33 0.30
N ILE A 98 -16.66 -24.55 0.75
CA ILE A 98 -16.36 -25.76 -0.03
C ILE A 98 -17.50 -26.04 -1.01
N PHE A 99 -17.21 -25.96 -2.30
CA PHE A 99 -18.13 -26.33 -3.38
C PHE A 99 -17.86 -27.76 -3.85
N LYS A 100 -18.95 -28.53 -4.05
CA LYS A 100 -18.95 -29.92 -4.54
C LYS A 100 -17.87 -30.82 -3.87
N LYS A 101 -17.66 -30.61 -2.56
CA LYS A 101 -16.76 -31.38 -1.67
C LYS A 101 -15.25 -31.32 -1.98
N LYS A 102 -14.78 -30.54 -2.95
CA LYS A 102 -13.35 -30.53 -3.32
C LYS A 102 -12.76 -29.17 -3.66
N VAL A 103 -13.58 -28.17 -3.99
CA VAL A 103 -13.07 -26.86 -4.43
C VAL A 103 -13.39 -25.82 -3.38
N LYS A 104 -12.37 -25.12 -2.89
CA LYS A 104 -12.53 -23.92 -2.09
C LYS A 104 -12.95 -22.81 -3.05
N ILE A 105 -13.96 -22.02 -2.70
CA ILE A 105 -14.40 -20.87 -3.48
C ILE A 105 -14.71 -19.72 -2.51
N ASP A 106 -14.49 -18.49 -2.94
CA ASP A 106 -14.84 -17.31 -2.14
C ASP A 106 -16.22 -16.79 -2.54
N LYS A 107 -17.17 -16.85 -1.59
CA LYS A 107 -18.54 -16.39 -1.81
C LYS A 107 -18.83 -15.12 -1.02
N CYS A 108 -19.41 -14.12 -1.68
CA CYS A 108 -19.90 -12.91 -1.02
C CYS A 108 -21.18 -13.19 -0.24
N VAL A 109 -21.23 -12.75 1.02
CA VAL A 109 -22.39 -12.93 1.91
C VAL A 109 -23.57 -12.02 1.56
N GLU A 110 -23.32 -10.89 0.88
CA GLU A 110 -24.37 -9.91 0.55
C GLU A 110 -24.99 -10.17 -0.81
N CYS A 111 -24.18 -10.13 -1.88
CA CYS A 111 -24.69 -10.22 -3.25
C CYS A 111 -24.64 -11.63 -3.84
N ASN A 112 -24.18 -12.63 -3.07
CA ASN A 112 -23.99 -14.02 -3.49
C ASN A 112 -23.04 -14.22 -4.70
N GLY A 113 -22.18 -13.24 -5.00
CA GLY A 113 -21.16 -13.36 -6.04
C GLY A 113 -20.10 -14.41 -5.66
N VAL A 114 -19.55 -15.10 -6.66
CA VAL A 114 -18.51 -16.13 -6.48
C VAL A 114 -17.22 -15.63 -7.12
N TRP A 115 -16.12 -15.78 -6.40
CA TRP A 115 -14.77 -15.39 -6.75
C TRP A 115 -13.88 -16.63 -6.68
N LEU A 116 -13.05 -16.80 -7.70
CA LEU A 116 -12.21 -17.97 -7.89
C LEU A 116 -10.75 -17.53 -7.96
N ASP A 117 -9.88 -18.25 -7.25
CA ASP A 117 -8.44 -18.08 -7.36
C ASP A 117 -7.89 -18.80 -8.59
N ASN A 118 -6.63 -18.50 -8.93
CA ASN A 118 -5.95 -19.13 -10.06
C ASN A 118 -5.92 -20.67 -9.89
N GLY A 119 -6.42 -21.40 -10.89
CA GLY A 119 -6.50 -22.86 -10.86
C GLY A 119 -7.82 -23.44 -10.33
N GLU A 120 -8.67 -22.65 -9.66
CA GLU A 120 -9.95 -23.15 -9.12
C GLU A 120 -11.00 -23.34 -10.21
N LEU A 121 -11.00 -22.49 -11.24
CA LEU A 121 -11.93 -22.57 -12.36
C LEU A 121 -11.72 -23.87 -13.16
N GLU A 122 -10.48 -24.26 -13.39
CA GLU A 122 -10.08 -25.47 -14.09
C GLU A 122 -10.57 -26.71 -13.35
N ILE A 123 -10.47 -26.72 -12.02
CA ILE A 123 -11.00 -27.80 -11.18
C ILE A 123 -12.55 -27.85 -11.26
N LEU A 124 -13.22 -26.69 -11.35
CA LEU A 124 -14.68 -26.61 -11.46
C LEU A 124 -15.21 -27.01 -12.83
N ALA A 125 -14.52 -26.63 -13.91
CA ALA A 125 -14.93 -26.92 -15.28
C ALA A 125 -14.73 -28.39 -15.66
N GLY A 126 -13.90 -29.12 -14.91
CA GLY A 126 -13.41 -30.42 -15.35
C GLY A 126 -12.45 -30.26 -16.53
N HIS A 127 -11.76 -31.33 -16.90
CA HIS A 127 -10.78 -31.36 -18.00
C HIS A 127 -11.37 -31.12 -19.41
N GLU A 128 -12.49 -30.40 -19.54
CA GLU A 128 -13.06 -29.99 -20.82
C GLU A 128 -12.52 -28.61 -21.23
N GLU A 129 -11.25 -28.60 -21.61
CA GLU A 129 -10.54 -27.48 -22.28
C GLU A 129 -11.40 -26.82 -23.38
N SER A 130 -12.25 -27.62 -24.04
CA SER A 130 -13.14 -27.23 -25.13
C SER A 130 -14.29 -26.31 -24.73
N PHE A 131 -14.80 -26.40 -23.49
CA PHE A 131 -15.93 -25.56 -23.06
C PHE A 131 -15.48 -24.15 -22.68
N LEU A 132 -14.39 -24.05 -21.91
CA LEU A 132 -13.85 -22.76 -21.47
C LEU A 132 -13.27 -21.95 -22.63
N THR A 133 -12.55 -22.58 -23.57
CA THR A 133 -12.03 -21.89 -24.77
C THR A 133 -13.15 -21.35 -25.66
N SER A 134 -14.21 -22.12 -25.89
CA SER A 134 -15.38 -21.66 -26.65
C SER A 134 -16.15 -20.55 -25.94
N PHE A 135 -16.28 -20.63 -24.61
CA PHE A 135 -16.99 -19.63 -23.81
C PHE A 135 -16.21 -18.31 -23.71
N LEU A 136 -14.90 -18.36 -23.44
CA LEU A 136 -14.04 -17.20 -23.40
C LEU A 136 -13.87 -16.54 -24.77
N SER A 137 -13.78 -17.33 -25.85
CA SER A 137 -13.78 -16.81 -27.22
C SER A 137 -15.07 -16.05 -27.55
N HIS A 138 -16.21 -16.45 -26.98
CA HIS A 138 -17.50 -15.79 -27.20
C HIS A 138 -17.67 -14.51 -26.35
N LEU A 139 -17.14 -14.51 -25.13
CA LEU A 139 -17.21 -13.39 -24.19
C LEU A 139 -16.19 -12.28 -24.49
N ILE A 140 -14.99 -12.64 -24.95
CA ILE A 140 -13.88 -11.71 -25.20
C ILE A 140 -13.77 -11.37 -26.70
N GLY A 141 -14.33 -12.20 -27.59
CA GLY A 141 -14.18 -12.08 -29.05
C GLY A 141 -15.12 -11.10 -29.77
N ARG A 142 -15.72 -10.11 -29.11
CA ARG A 142 -16.43 -9.00 -29.80
C ARG A 142 -15.47 -7.86 -30.13
N GLY A 143 -14.56 -8.13 -31.06
CA GLY A 143 -13.64 -7.14 -31.62
C GLY A 143 -13.29 -7.45 -33.07
N LYS A 144 -14.29 -7.70 -33.92
CA LYS A 144 -14.08 -7.61 -35.37
C LYS A 144 -14.00 -6.12 -35.73
N SER A 145 -12.78 -5.66 -35.94
CA SER A 145 -12.50 -4.47 -36.74
C SER A 145 -13.15 -4.66 -38.11
N ILE A 146 -14.09 -3.78 -38.45
CA ILE A 146 -14.45 -3.43 -39.83
C ILE A 146 -13.73 -2.12 -40.14
#